data_AF-A0A5B7X5M1-F1
#
_entry.id   AF-A0A5B7X5M1-F1
#
_cell.length_a   1.000
_cell.length_b   1.000
_cell.length_c   1.000
_cell.angle_alpha   90.00
_cell.angle_beta   90.00
_cell.angle_gamma   90.00
#
_symmetry.space_group_name_H-M   'P 1'
#
loop_
_entity.id
_entity.type
_entity.pdbx_description
1 polymer ?
#
loop_
_entity_poly.entity_id
_entity_poly.type
_entity_poly.pdbx_seq_one_letter_code
_entity_poly.pdbx_strand_id
1 'polypeptide(L)'
;MKNLSPLLILWLFFSCSQEESQIPIPTPANSSANIETVTPHRLKIGDTLSIKGENLKKINKVKFEYDQRIYDSYDVEIFSRNFVTYEDELIEVIIPTAVHENLNLMIGEEAYPIELVGFIPLSKYFPSIQQFQTTDEKTGFVLADKKLYRSTDGFYTWTTVIEYNQGFPDTFFFLNEDIGWLVYHDPYGGPGLYFTNNGRDFELMFRIEQESHGNVRKVYFLNENMGYLINDDGTVLVIENGIPVDLYEYYPQLKNPDISRIDVYDLTAVSKDLLFLAPNDREFLVKIENGNVSYSPFNIWPLAPQLFGNVGYLQANSDIYKTEDQGSTWNKIKTYENYYPQIWFYDQHHGMAFVNYNEPQIFETRDGGETWHSYPVPATVNLRTPTSGTSNFFTGYLGKFGSGLTKYIKE
;
A
#
# COMPACT_ATOMS: atom_id res chain seq x y z
N MET A 1 -6.75 17.52 -59.82
CA MET A 1 -7.26 17.65 -58.44
C MET A 1 -6.21 17.06 -57.53
N LYS A 2 -5.61 17.88 -56.65
CA LYS A 2 -4.47 17.52 -55.80
C LYS A 2 -4.99 16.89 -54.50
N ASN A 3 -4.41 15.76 -54.10
CA ASN A 3 -4.66 15.10 -52.82
C ASN A 3 -4.05 15.92 -51.68
N LEU A 4 -4.86 16.23 -50.66
CA LEU A 4 -4.44 16.79 -49.38
C LEU A 4 -4.61 15.72 -48.30
N SER A 5 -3.50 15.29 -47.73
CA SER A 5 -3.43 14.48 -46.50
C SER A 5 -3.55 15.41 -45.29
N PRO A 6 -4.34 15.10 -44.24
CA PRO A 6 -4.27 15.84 -43.00
C PRO A 6 -3.03 15.39 -42.22
N LEU A 7 -2.13 16.33 -41.97
CA LEU A 7 -0.97 16.17 -41.10
C LEU A 7 -1.45 16.12 -39.65
N LEU A 8 -1.39 14.96 -39.00
CA LEU A 8 -1.68 14.80 -37.59
C LEU A 8 -0.50 15.39 -36.79
N ILE A 9 -0.65 16.60 -36.26
CA ILE A 9 0.36 17.22 -35.39
C ILE A 9 0.22 16.58 -34.01
N LEU A 10 1.09 15.62 -33.73
CA LEU A 10 1.25 15.01 -32.41
C LEU A 10 1.93 16.04 -31.48
N TRP A 11 1.16 16.70 -30.63
CA TRP A 11 1.71 17.54 -29.56
C TRP A 11 2.28 16.62 -28.49
N LEU A 12 3.60 16.38 -28.55
CA LEU A 12 4.36 15.85 -27.44
C LEU A 12 4.38 16.92 -26.35
N PHE A 13 3.44 16.84 -25.39
CA PHE A 13 3.61 17.51 -24.12
C PHE A 13 4.74 16.80 -23.38
N PHE A 14 5.97 17.31 -23.54
CA PHE A 14 6.97 17.12 -22.51
C PHE A 14 6.42 17.73 -21.24
N SER A 15 5.92 16.89 -20.33
CA SER A 15 5.71 17.27 -18.94
C SER A 15 7.08 17.67 -18.41
N CYS A 16 7.33 18.98 -18.39
CA CYS A 16 8.48 19.56 -17.75
C CYS A 16 8.32 19.25 -16.26
N SER A 17 9.14 18.34 -15.73
CA SER A 17 9.28 18.21 -14.27
C SER A 17 9.58 19.61 -13.75
N GLN A 18 8.77 20.11 -12.82
CA GLN A 18 9.03 21.39 -12.18
C GLN A 18 10.48 21.37 -11.67
N GLU A 19 11.29 22.34 -12.10
CA GLU A 19 12.63 22.55 -11.53
C GLU A 19 12.45 22.75 -10.03
N GLU A 20 12.92 21.77 -9.26
CA GLU A 20 12.84 21.79 -7.82
C GLU A 20 13.72 22.94 -7.32
N SER A 21 13.13 23.87 -6.56
CA SER A 21 13.81 25.09 -6.13
C SER A 21 15.07 24.76 -5.34
N GLN A 22 16.22 25.25 -5.81
CA GLN A 22 17.48 25.17 -5.08
C GLN A 22 17.34 25.92 -3.75
N ILE A 23 17.62 25.28 -2.62
CA ILE A 23 17.76 25.98 -1.35
C ILE A 23 19.06 26.81 -1.43
N PRO A 24 19.02 28.14 -1.27
CA PRO A 24 20.23 28.93 -1.16
C PRO A 24 20.95 28.55 0.14
N ILE A 25 22.14 27.98 0.01
CA ILE A 25 22.96 27.55 1.13
C ILE A 25 23.77 28.76 1.64
N PRO A 26 23.75 29.09 2.95
CA PRO A 26 24.67 30.05 3.53
C PRO A 26 26.12 29.56 3.34
N THR A 27 27.01 30.44 2.87
CA THR A 27 28.44 30.11 2.77
C THR A 27 28.99 29.76 4.16
N PRO A 28 29.69 28.62 4.33
CA PRO A 28 30.15 28.20 5.63
C PRO A 28 31.14 29.21 6.20
N ALA A 29 30.89 29.68 7.42
CA ALA A 29 31.82 30.58 8.08
C ALA A 29 33.15 29.87 8.47
N ASN A 30 33.25 28.53 8.38
CA ASN A 30 34.42 27.77 8.83
C ASN A 30 34.65 26.36 8.21
N SER A 31 33.99 25.93 7.11
CA SER A 31 34.32 24.63 6.49
C SER A 31 35.43 24.76 5.43
N SER A 32 36.35 23.79 5.40
CA SER A 32 37.43 23.73 4.40
C SER A 32 36.98 23.30 2.99
N ALA A 33 35.69 22.97 2.86
CA ALA A 33 34.96 22.59 1.65
C ALA A 33 33.83 23.59 1.43
N ASN A 34 33.62 24.06 0.21
CA ASN A 34 32.53 24.96 -0.15
C ASN A 34 31.38 24.12 -0.73
N ILE A 35 30.17 24.26 -0.19
CA ILE A 35 28.99 23.54 -0.68
C ILE A 35 28.16 24.53 -1.48
N GLU A 36 27.93 24.23 -2.75
CA GLU A 36 27.13 25.08 -3.64
C GLU A 36 25.67 24.62 -3.68
N THR A 37 25.45 23.32 -3.81
CA THR A 37 24.10 22.75 -3.90
C THR A 37 24.01 21.37 -3.26
N VAL A 38 22.85 21.10 -2.67
CA VAL A 38 22.41 19.79 -2.19
C VAL A 38 21.10 19.49 -2.91
N THR A 39 21.02 18.37 -3.63
CA THR A 39 19.87 18.09 -4.51
C THR A 39 19.72 16.60 -4.81
N PRO A 40 18.48 16.10 -4.97
CA PRO A 40 17.21 16.78 -4.74
C PRO A 40 16.89 16.94 -3.24
N HIS A 41 15.97 17.83 -2.89
CA HIS A 41 15.56 18.05 -1.49
C HIS A 41 14.49 17.06 -1.04
N ARG A 42 13.81 16.45 -2.03
CA ARG A 42 12.77 15.45 -1.87
C ARG A 42 13.27 14.10 -2.39
N LEU A 43 13.45 13.14 -1.49
CA LEU A 43 14.12 11.86 -1.79
C LEU A 43 13.42 10.66 -1.14
N LYS A 44 13.58 9.47 -1.70
CA LYS A 44 13.21 8.19 -1.06
C LYS A 44 14.41 7.56 -0.38
N ILE A 45 14.15 6.61 0.52
CA ILE A 45 15.20 5.66 0.94
C ILE A 45 15.75 4.97 -0.31
N GLY A 46 17.08 4.90 -0.40
CA GLY A 46 17.77 4.30 -1.54
C GLY A 46 18.00 5.25 -2.72
N ASP A 47 17.35 6.41 -2.76
CA ASP A 47 17.66 7.43 -3.78
C ASP A 47 19.07 8.00 -3.56
N THR A 48 19.63 8.60 -4.60
CA THR A 48 20.94 9.24 -4.55
C THR A 48 20.79 10.74 -4.30
N LEU A 49 21.38 11.21 -3.21
CA LEU A 49 21.54 12.63 -2.90
C LEU A 49 22.89 13.11 -3.46
N SER A 50 22.87 14.22 -4.20
CA SER A 50 24.06 14.87 -4.72
C SER A 50 24.41 16.12 -3.92
N ILE A 51 25.67 16.22 -3.52
CA ILE A 51 26.29 17.40 -2.91
C ILE A 51 27.34 17.91 -3.90
N LYS A 52 27.17 19.12 -4.43
CA LYS A 52 28.12 19.76 -5.34
C LYS A 52 28.78 20.96 -4.70
N GLY A 53 30.03 21.19 -5.05
CA GLY A 53 30.80 22.34 -4.58
C GLY A 53 32.29 22.19 -4.84
N GLU A 54 33.13 22.70 -3.95
CA GLU A 54 34.59 22.67 -4.10
C GLU A 54 35.27 22.09 -2.85
N ASN A 55 36.38 21.37 -3.05
CA ASN A 55 37.16 20.73 -1.98
C ASN A 55 36.37 19.72 -1.13
N LEU A 56 35.36 19.07 -1.72
CA LEU A 56 34.43 18.20 -0.99
C LEU A 56 35.11 16.97 -0.35
N LYS A 57 36.26 16.49 -0.86
CA LYS A 57 37.00 15.37 -0.24
C LYS A 57 37.49 15.65 1.18
N LYS A 58 37.47 16.91 1.62
CA LYS A 58 37.77 17.29 3.01
C LYS A 58 36.60 17.04 3.97
N ILE A 59 35.43 16.66 3.45
CA ILE A 59 34.26 16.27 4.24
C ILE A 59 34.43 14.83 4.72
N ASN A 60 35.06 14.68 5.88
CA ASN A 60 35.42 13.37 6.41
C ASN A 60 34.23 12.57 6.95
N LYS A 61 33.08 13.23 7.15
CA LYS A 61 31.85 12.66 7.70
C LYS A 61 30.64 13.32 7.08
N VAL A 62 29.69 12.49 6.65
CA VAL A 62 28.32 12.87 6.34
C VAL A 62 27.43 12.09 7.30
N LYS A 63 26.50 12.77 7.97
CA LYS A 63 25.60 12.15 8.95
C LYS A 63 24.17 12.52 8.62
N PHE A 64 23.25 11.59 8.83
CA PHE A 64 21.83 11.88 8.83
C PHE A 64 21.32 11.88 10.27
N GLU A 65 20.73 12.99 10.67
CA GLU A 65 20.13 13.22 11.99
C GLU A 65 18.63 13.43 11.85
N TYR A 66 17.87 13.07 12.89
CA TYR A 66 16.44 13.37 12.93
C TYR A 66 16.19 14.75 13.56
N ASP A 67 15.19 15.46 13.07
CA ASP A 67 14.83 16.79 13.58
C ASP A 67 14.14 16.77 14.98
N GLN A 68 14.01 15.61 15.62
CA GLN A 68 13.32 15.48 16.92
C GLN A 68 14.04 14.58 17.93
N ARG A 69 14.10 15.09 19.18
CA ARG A 69 14.76 14.46 20.36
C ARG A 69 14.35 13.03 20.68
N ILE A 70 13.20 12.57 20.19
CA ILE A 70 12.70 11.21 20.44
C ILE A 70 13.50 10.18 19.61
N TYR A 71 14.18 10.64 18.56
CA TYR A 71 14.85 9.79 17.57
C TYR A 71 16.38 9.87 17.61
N ASP A 72 16.97 10.70 18.49
CA ASP A 72 18.42 10.92 18.59
C ASP A 72 19.22 9.61 18.79
N SER A 73 18.59 8.52 19.25
CA SER A 73 19.24 7.21 19.38
C SER A 73 19.34 6.41 18.07
N TYR A 74 18.79 6.90 16.95
CA TYR A 74 18.75 6.23 15.65
C TYR A 74 19.57 6.95 14.57
N ASP A 75 20.42 7.90 14.96
CA ASP A 75 21.31 8.63 14.06
C ASP A 75 22.16 7.69 13.19
N VAL A 76 22.26 8.00 11.90
CA VAL A 76 23.05 7.20 10.95
C VAL A 76 24.26 8.00 10.49
N GLU A 77 25.44 7.63 10.97
CA GLU A 77 26.70 8.06 10.35
C GLU A 77 26.90 7.29 9.04
N ILE A 78 27.18 8.02 7.96
CA ILE A 78 27.42 7.41 6.65
C ILE A 78 28.91 7.16 6.48
N PHE A 79 29.24 5.87 6.32
CA PHE A 79 30.60 5.42 6.07
C PHE A 79 30.89 5.34 4.58
N SER A 80 32.19 5.29 4.23
CA SER A 80 32.72 5.30 2.85
C SER A 80 32.10 4.28 1.89
N ARG A 81 31.38 3.27 2.37
CA ARG A 81 30.73 2.22 1.57
C ARG A 81 29.34 2.60 1.04
N ASN A 82 28.74 3.67 1.55
CA ASN A 82 27.42 4.15 1.15
C ASN A 82 27.49 5.31 0.14
N PHE A 83 28.70 5.75 -0.20
CA PHE A 83 28.94 6.73 -1.25
C PHE A 83 28.88 6.04 -2.61
N VAL A 84 28.14 6.64 -3.54
CA VAL A 84 28.20 6.31 -4.96
C VAL A 84 29.42 6.98 -5.58
N THR A 85 29.64 8.25 -5.23
CA THR A 85 30.75 9.08 -5.70
C THR A 85 31.32 9.89 -4.53
N TYR A 86 32.65 10.04 -4.47
CA TYR A 86 33.33 10.84 -3.45
C TYR A 86 34.53 11.57 -4.07
N GLU A 87 34.24 12.67 -4.76
CA GLU A 87 35.20 13.48 -5.51
C GLU A 87 35.30 14.91 -4.96
N ASP A 88 36.26 15.71 -5.45
CA ASP A 88 36.49 17.07 -4.94
C ASP A 88 35.36 18.05 -5.28
N GLU A 89 34.59 17.75 -6.33
CA GLU A 89 33.50 18.60 -6.82
C GLU A 89 32.11 17.99 -6.66
N LEU A 90 32.04 16.68 -6.37
CA LEU A 90 30.80 15.93 -6.27
C LEU A 90 30.91 14.82 -5.22
N ILE A 91 29.98 14.82 -4.28
CA ILE A 91 29.71 13.69 -3.41
C ILE A 91 28.29 13.19 -3.73
N GLU A 92 28.15 11.89 -3.95
CA GLU A 92 26.86 11.23 -4.12
C GLU A 92 26.69 10.17 -3.04
N VAL A 93 25.56 10.23 -2.33
CA VAL A 93 25.27 9.35 -1.19
C VAL A 93 23.91 8.70 -1.37
N ILE A 94 23.84 7.40 -1.08
CA ILE A 94 22.57 6.69 -1.04
C ILE A 94 21.84 7.06 0.26
N ILE A 95 20.61 7.52 0.16
CA ILE A 95 19.77 7.82 1.32
C ILE A 95 19.60 6.56 2.16
N PRO A 96 20.03 6.59 3.43
CA PRO A 96 19.99 5.42 4.28
C PRO A 96 18.56 5.07 4.64
N THR A 97 18.36 3.83 5.06
CA THR A 97 17.13 3.40 5.68
C THR A 97 16.83 4.26 6.92
N ALA A 98 15.63 4.85 6.96
CA ALA A 98 15.21 5.77 8.01
C ALA A 98 13.87 5.33 8.63
N VAL A 99 13.62 5.81 9.85
CA VAL A 99 12.40 5.52 10.62
C VAL A 99 11.44 6.71 10.69
N HIS A 100 11.81 7.85 10.10
CA HIS A 100 11.02 9.09 10.10
C HIS A 100 11.33 9.94 8.85
N GLU A 101 10.38 10.79 8.44
CA GLU A 101 10.42 11.57 7.18
C GLU A 101 11.29 12.84 7.24
N ASN A 102 11.42 13.44 8.42
CA ASN A 102 12.24 14.62 8.65
C ASN A 102 13.67 14.21 9.00
N LEU A 103 14.55 14.27 7.99
CA LEU A 103 15.99 14.06 8.15
C LEU A 103 16.73 15.36 7.89
N ASN A 104 17.76 15.60 8.67
CA ASN A 104 18.78 16.60 8.39
C ASN A 104 20.04 15.88 7.91
N LEU A 105 20.50 16.22 6.71
CA LEU A 105 21.84 15.92 6.28
C LEU A 105 22.78 16.88 7.01
N MET A 106 23.66 16.34 7.83
CA MET A 106 24.67 17.09 8.55
C MET A 106 26.01 17.01 7.82
N ILE A 107 26.53 18.17 7.47
CA ILE A 107 27.88 18.34 6.93
C ILE A 107 28.64 19.29 7.85
N GLY A 108 29.49 18.72 8.72
CA GLY A 108 30.08 19.50 9.82
C GLY A 108 29.02 19.91 10.84
N GLU A 109 28.89 21.21 11.11
CA GLU A 109 27.86 21.78 12.02
C GLU A 109 26.61 22.26 11.28
N GLU A 110 26.60 22.18 9.94
CA GLU A 110 25.50 22.68 9.12
C GLU A 110 24.48 21.59 8.85
N ALA A 111 23.20 21.95 9.01
CA ALA A 111 22.05 21.10 8.77
C ALA A 111 21.39 21.48 7.44
N TYR A 112 21.23 20.49 6.58
CA TYR A 112 20.53 20.58 5.31
C TYR A 112 19.25 19.74 5.41
N PRO A 113 18.06 20.36 5.55
CA PRO A 113 16.82 19.62 5.65
C PRO A 113 16.55 18.80 4.38
N ILE A 114 16.33 17.50 4.55
CA ILE A 114 15.92 16.57 3.52
C ILE A 114 14.49 16.11 3.84
N GLU A 115 13.58 16.32 2.89
CA GLU A 115 12.22 15.78 2.99
C GLU A 115 12.22 14.39 2.37
N LEU A 116 12.08 13.35 3.20
CA LEU A 116 11.86 12.03 2.65
C LEU A 116 10.44 11.90 2.12
N VAL A 117 10.33 11.60 0.83
CA VAL A 117 9.08 11.29 0.13
C VAL A 117 9.06 9.81 -0.19
N GLY A 118 7.89 9.25 -0.47
CA GLY A 118 7.72 7.79 -0.57
C GLY A 118 7.18 7.21 0.73
N PHE A 119 7.70 7.58 1.90
CA PHE A 119 6.91 7.49 3.14
C PHE A 119 5.62 8.26 2.86
N ILE A 120 4.46 7.78 3.25
CA ILE A 120 3.29 8.64 3.16
C ILE A 120 3.18 9.28 4.54
N PRO A 121 3.52 10.58 4.74
CA PRO A 121 3.14 11.32 5.92
C PRO A 121 1.63 11.54 5.84
N LEU A 122 0.90 10.46 6.08
CA LEU A 122 -0.52 10.37 5.88
C LEU A 122 -1.21 11.49 6.65
N SER A 123 -0.77 11.82 7.87
CA SER A 123 -1.39 12.88 8.68
C SER A 123 -1.15 14.31 8.19
N LYS A 124 0.00 14.62 7.55
CA LYS A 124 0.28 15.97 7.03
C LYS A 124 -0.48 16.24 5.73
N TYR A 125 -0.60 15.23 4.88
CA TYR A 125 -1.23 15.34 3.56
C TYR A 125 -2.72 14.94 3.56
N PHE A 126 -3.14 14.07 4.49
CA PHE A 126 -4.49 13.49 4.54
C PHE A 126 -5.01 13.37 5.99
N PRO A 127 -5.89 14.28 6.45
CA PRO A 127 -6.35 14.31 7.84
C PRO A 127 -7.07 13.03 8.32
N SER A 128 -7.77 12.36 7.40
CA SER A 128 -8.55 11.14 7.67
C SER A 128 -8.55 10.18 6.48
N ILE A 129 -7.61 9.23 6.46
CA ILE A 129 -7.59 8.16 5.46
C ILE A 129 -8.58 7.07 5.81
N GLN A 130 -9.38 6.71 4.81
CA GLN A 130 -10.34 5.63 4.84
C GLN A 130 -9.77 4.37 4.17
N GLN A 131 -9.07 4.53 3.05
CA GLN A 131 -8.47 3.41 2.32
C GLN A 131 -7.24 3.87 1.53
N PHE A 132 -6.29 2.97 1.31
CA PHE A 132 -5.14 3.15 0.43
C PHE A 132 -4.88 1.87 -0.35
N GLN A 133 -4.33 2.02 -1.55
CA GLN A 133 -3.85 0.92 -2.36
C GLN A 133 -2.67 1.39 -3.21
N THR A 134 -1.63 0.57 -3.32
CA THR A 134 -0.67 0.70 -4.42
C THR A 134 -0.90 -0.38 -5.46
N THR A 135 -0.64 -0.03 -6.72
CA THR A 135 -0.69 -0.99 -7.83
C THR A 135 0.71 -1.37 -8.30
N ASP A 136 1.70 -0.50 -8.08
CA ASP A 136 3.13 -0.74 -8.31
C ASP A 136 4.01 0.22 -7.45
N GLU A 137 5.33 0.28 -7.69
CA GLU A 137 6.30 1.10 -6.94
C GLU A 137 6.11 2.61 -7.15
N LYS A 138 5.36 2.99 -8.19
CA LYS A 138 5.14 4.37 -8.63
C LYS A 138 3.70 4.82 -8.40
N THR A 139 2.77 3.88 -8.38
CA THR A 139 1.35 4.17 -8.46
C THR A 139 0.62 3.78 -7.19
N GLY A 140 -0.17 4.73 -6.67
CA GLY A 140 -1.13 4.41 -5.62
C GLY A 140 -2.18 5.47 -5.42
N PHE A 141 -3.15 5.10 -4.59
CA PHE A 141 -4.42 5.77 -4.45
C PHE A 141 -4.77 5.90 -2.97
N VAL A 142 -5.27 7.06 -2.56
CA VAL A 142 -5.70 7.34 -1.18
C VAL A 142 -7.14 7.84 -1.21
N LEU A 143 -8.01 7.22 -0.42
CA LEU A 143 -9.32 7.76 -0.12
C LEU A 143 -9.27 8.46 1.24
N ALA A 144 -9.48 9.78 1.25
CA ALA A 144 -9.47 10.59 2.47
C ALA A 144 -10.42 11.79 2.38
N ASP A 145 -11.16 12.08 3.45
CA ASP A 145 -12.09 13.22 3.55
C ASP A 145 -12.99 13.42 2.30
N LYS A 146 -13.56 12.32 1.79
CA LYS A 146 -14.40 12.26 0.56
C LYS A 146 -13.67 12.56 -0.76
N LYS A 147 -12.36 12.56 -0.76
CA LYS A 147 -11.54 12.71 -1.95
C LYS A 147 -10.82 11.42 -2.26
N LEU A 148 -10.75 11.09 -3.54
CA LEU A 148 -9.83 10.08 -4.05
C LEU A 148 -8.61 10.82 -4.60
N TYR A 149 -7.44 10.48 -4.10
CA TYR A 149 -6.16 11.00 -4.55
C TYR A 149 -5.38 9.91 -5.28
N ARG A 150 -4.50 10.33 -6.19
CA ARG A 150 -3.61 9.46 -6.94
C ARG A 150 -2.21 10.03 -7.00
N SER A 151 -1.23 9.12 -6.91
CA SER A 151 0.16 9.35 -7.24
C SER A 151 0.62 8.37 -8.33
N THR A 152 1.48 8.82 -9.23
CA THR A 152 2.08 8.03 -10.33
C THR A 152 3.59 8.25 -10.45
N ASP A 153 4.18 9.02 -9.54
CA ASP A 153 5.63 9.31 -9.50
C ASP A 153 6.34 8.54 -8.38
N GLY A 154 5.65 7.59 -7.75
CA GLY A 154 6.09 6.89 -6.56
C GLY A 154 5.94 7.76 -5.33
N PHE A 155 4.77 8.36 -5.20
CA PHE A 155 4.34 9.06 -3.99
C PHE A 155 5.13 10.33 -3.69
N TYR A 156 5.82 10.93 -4.69
CA TYR A 156 6.40 12.28 -4.53
C TYR A 156 5.31 13.34 -4.56
N THR A 157 4.30 13.17 -5.43
CA THR A 157 3.15 14.07 -5.52
C THR A 157 1.84 13.32 -5.50
N TRP A 158 0.81 13.98 -4.97
CA TRP A 158 -0.57 13.50 -4.89
C TRP A 158 -1.50 14.48 -5.58
N THR A 159 -2.33 13.97 -6.49
CA THR A 159 -3.33 14.77 -7.21
C THR A 159 -4.73 14.29 -6.85
N THR A 160 -5.68 15.22 -6.68
CA THR A 160 -7.08 14.86 -6.46
C THR A 160 -7.67 14.36 -7.79
N VAL A 161 -8.18 13.14 -7.76
CA VAL A 161 -8.88 12.49 -8.88
C VAL A 161 -10.36 12.83 -8.84
N ILE A 162 -10.98 12.68 -7.67
CA ILE A 162 -12.38 13.03 -7.45
C ILE A 162 -12.52 13.78 -6.13
N GLU A 163 -13.39 14.79 -6.13
CA GLU A 163 -13.86 15.49 -4.95
C GLU A 163 -15.39 15.50 -4.91
N TYR A 164 -15.96 14.83 -3.92
CA TYR A 164 -17.41 14.70 -3.77
C TYR A 164 -18.01 15.80 -2.90
N ASN A 165 -18.85 16.65 -3.49
CA ASN A 165 -19.58 17.71 -2.78
C ASN A 165 -20.75 17.18 -1.94
N GLN A 166 -21.33 16.05 -2.35
CA GLN A 166 -22.43 15.34 -1.67
C GLN A 166 -22.19 13.84 -1.81
N GLY A 167 -22.84 13.02 -0.96
CA GLY A 167 -22.54 11.59 -0.89
C GLY A 167 -21.21 11.27 -0.22
N PHE A 168 -20.80 10.01 -0.32
CA PHE A 168 -19.54 9.52 0.20
C PHE A 168 -19.06 8.27 -0.57
N PRO A 169 -17.76 8.15 -0.85
CA PRO A 169 -17.17 6.90 -1.33
C PRO A 169 -17.05 5.90 -0.18
N ASP A 170 -17.39 4.63 -0.43
CA ASP A 170 -17.30 3.55 0.56
C ASP A 170 -15.96 2.84 0.49
N THR A 171 -15.58 2.39 -0.70
CA THR A 171 -14.35 1.65 -0.96
C THR A 171 -13.97 1.73 -2.43
N PHE A 172 -12.71 1.49 -2.76
CA PHE A 172 -12.22 1.46 -4.13
C PHE A 172 -11.27 0.28 -4.38
N PHE A 173 -11.02 -0.02 -5.65
CA PHE A 173 -10.02 -0.98 -6.08
C PHE A 173 -9.46 -0.60 -7.44
N PHE A 174 -8.13 -0.56 -7.59
CA PHE A 174 -7.45 -0.36 -8.87
C PHE A 174 -6.66 -1.61 -9.27
N LEU A 175 -6.71 -1.98 -10.55
CA LEU A 175 -5.83 -2.99 -11.12
C LEU A 175 -4.46 -2.40 -11.50
N ASN A 176 -4.45 -1.15 -11.96
CA ASN A 176 -3.28 -0.40 -12.39
C ASN A 176 -3.58 1.11 -12.33
N GLU A 177 -2.74 1.95 -12.96
CA GLU A 177 -2.90 3.41 -12.94
C GLU A 177 -4.17 3.92 -13.64
N ASP A 178 -4.69 3.17 -14.61
CA ASP A 178 -5.79 3.56 -15.48
C ASP A 178 -7.09 2.85 -15.14
N ILE A 179 -7.02 1.57 -14.75
CA ILE A 179 -8.19 0.73 -14.57
C ILE A 179 -8.52 0.57 -13.09
N GLY A 180 -9.73 0.98 -12.72
CA GLY A 180 -10.21 0.85 -11.35
C GLY A 180 -11.72 0.95 -11.18
N TRP A 181 -12.15 0.67 -9.98
CA TRP A 181 -13.53 0.68 -9.52
C TRP A 181 -13.66 1.44 -8.22
N LEU A 182 -14.80 2.10 -8.07
CA LEU A 182 -15.14 2.86 -6.89
C LEU A 182 -16.59 2.59 -6.53
N VAL A 183 -16.83 2.24 -5.27
CA VAL A 183 -18.18 2.25 -4.72
C VAL A 183 -18.44 3.63 -4.16
N TYR A 184 -19.49 4.25 -4.68
CA TYR A 184 -19.90 5.58 -4.29
C TYR A 184 -21.39 5.62 -3.97
N HIS A 185 -21.71 6.16 -2.79
CA HIS A 185 -23.06 6.39 -2.34
C HIS A 185 -23.58 7.73 -2.85
N ASP A 186 -24.36 7.66 -3.93
CA ASP A 186 -25.03 8.83 -4.51
C ASP A 186 -26.21 9.23 -3.59
N PRO A 187 -26.29 10.50 -3.12
CA PRO A 187 -27.34 10.95 -2.21
C PRO A 187 -28.76 10.84 -2.78
N TYR A 188 -28.92 10.72 -4.10
CA TYR A 188 -30.21 10.62 -4.78
C TYR A 188 -30.42 9.26 -5.48
N GLY A 189 -29.33 8.53 -5.74
CA GLY A 189 -29.34 7.27 -6.48
C GLY A 189 -28.99 6.02 -5.67
N GLY A 190 -28.53 6.17 -4.43
CA GLY A 190 -28.01 5.08 -3.61
C GLY A 190 -26.59 4.64 -4.01
N PRO A 191 -26.08 3.53 -3.43
CA PRO A 191 -24.77 2.99 -3.75
C PRO A 191 -24.72 2.48 -5.19
N GLY A 192 -23.64 2.82 -5.88
CA GLY A 192 -23.33 2.29 -7.21
C GLY A 192 -21.88 1.87 -7.31
N LEU A 193 -21.62 0.89 -8.15
CA LEU A 193 -20.27 0.55 -8.57
C LEU A 193 -19.94 1.35 -9.82
N TYR A 194 -18.86 2.12 -9.77
CA TYR A 194 -18.36 2.93 -10.87
C TYR A 194 -17.04 2.36 -11.37
N PHE A 195 -16.77 2.50 -12.66
CA PHE A 195 -15.57 2.02 -13.35
C PHE A 195 -14.83 3.18 -14.02
N THR A 196 -13.50 3.10 -14.04
CA THR A 196 -12.63 3.99 -14.81
C THR A 196 -11.64 3.17 -15.64
N ASN A 197 -11.32 3.66 -16.83
CA ASN A 197 -10.29 3.12 -17.72
C ASN A 197 -9.15 4.11 -18.01
N ASN A 198 -9.11 5.24 -17.30
CA ASN A 198 -8.07 6.26 -17.40
C ASN A 198 -7.64 6.81 -16.02
N GLY A 199 -8.11 6.14 -14.96
CA GLY A 199 -7.85 6.44 -13.57
C GLY A 199 -8.42 7.77 -13.09
N ARG A 200 -9.35 8.38 -13.82
CA ARG A 200 -9.90 9.73 -13.54
C ARG A 200 -11.39 9.86 -13.73
N ASP A 201 -11.89 9.44 -14.89
CA ASP A 201 -13.29 9.55 -15.25
C ASP A 201 -14.00 8.25 -14.87
N PHE A 202 -15.03 8.36 -14.04
CA PHE A 202 -15.76 7.23 -13.50
C PHE A 202 -17.18 7.17 -14.07
N GLU A 203 -17.52 6.03 -14.67
CA GLU A 203 -18.84 5.75 -15.22
C GLU A 203 -19.58 4.73 -14.36
N LEU A 204 -20.88 4.94 -14.14
CA LEU A 204 -21.71 4.01 -13.39
C LEU A 204 -21.86 2.70 -14.16
N MET A 205 -21.48 1.57 -13.55
CA MET A 205 -21.75 0.23 -14.09
C MET A 205 -23.17 -0.21 -13.76
N PHE A 206 -23.50 -0.23 -12.47
CA PHE A 206 -24.82 -0.61 -11.97
C PHE A 206 -25.09 -0.03 -10.58
N ARG A 207 -26.36 0.06 -10.20
CA ARG A 207 -26.79 0.40 -8.85
C ARG A 207 -26.82 -0.87 -7.99
N ILE A 208 -26.31 -0.77 -6.77
CA ILE A 208 -26.33 -1.86 -5.81
C ILE A 208 -27.68 -1.80 -5.10
N GLU A 209 -28.51 -2.82 -5.29
CA GLU A 209 -29.87 -2.85 -4.74
C GLU A 209 -29.84 -2.88 -3.20
N GLN A 210 -30.45 -1.87 -2.57
CA GLN A 210 -30.35 -1.64 -1.13
C GLN A 210 -31.21 -2.56 -0.26
N GLU A 211 -32.17 -3.31 -0.81
CA GLU A 211 -33.28 -3.87 -0.02
C GLU A 211 -32.89 -4.89 1.07
N SER A 212 -31.61 -5.25 1.23
CA SER A 212 -31.17 -6.07 2.37
C SER A 212 -29.73 -5.93 2.87
N HIS A 213 -28.82 -5.20 2.20
CA HIS A 213 -27.38 -5.53 2.29
C HIS A 213 -26.43 -4.57 3.04
N GLY A 214 -26.87 -3.40 3.50
CA GLY A 214 -25.98 -2.44 4.19
C GLY A 214 -24.97 -1.75 3.24
N ASN A 215 -23.86 -1.22 3.78
CA ASN A 215 -22.80 -0.59 2.95
C ASN A 215 -21.92 -1.65 2.29
N VAL A 216 -21.10 -1.24 1.32
CA VAL A 216 -20.09 -2.13 0.74
C VAL A 216 -18.81 -2.10 1.56
N ARG A 217 -18.42 -3.27 2.09
CA ARG A 217 -17.20 -3.46 2.86
C ARG A 217 -15.96 -3.55 1.98
N LYS A 218 -16.05 -4.29 0.86
CA LYS A 218 -14.92 -4.57 -0.03
C LYS A 218 -15.35 -4.64 -1.47
N VAL A 219 -14.52 -4.08 -2.34
CA VAL A 219 -14.53 -4.38 -3.77
C VAL A 219 -13.16 -4.92 -4.15
N TYR A 220 -13.14 -5.97 -4.97
CA TYR A 220 -11.92 -6.64 -5.40
C TYR A 220 -12.07 -7.14 -6.83
N PHE A 221 -11.09 -6.89 -7.70
CA PHE A 221 -11.10 -7.39 -9.08
C PHE A 221 -9.86 -8.24 -9.38
N LEU A 222 -10.07 -9.41 -10.00
CA LEU A 222 -9.00 -10.24 -10.56
C LEU A 222 -8.44 -9.65 -11.85
N ASN A 223 -9.34 -9.09 -12.66
CA ASN A 223 -9.10 -8.46 -13.94
C ASN A 223 -10.34 -7.61 -14.31
N GLU A 224 -10.31 -6.96 -15.47
CA GLU A 224 -11.37 -6.05 -15.95
C GLU A 224 -12.77 -6.69 -16.02
N ASN A 225 -12.82 -8.01 -16.17
CA ASN A 225 -14.06 -8.74 -16.41
C ASN A 225 -14.51 -9.59 -15.24
N MET A 226 -13.72 -9.70 -14.15
CA MET A 226 -14.03 -10.57 -13.03
C MET A 226 -13.71 -9.88 -11.70
N GLY A 227 -14.73 -9.63 -10.90
CA GLY A 227 -14.60 -9.02 -9.59
C GLY A 227 -15.64 -9.51 -8.59
N TYR A 228 -15.50 -9.01 -7.37
CA TYR A 228 -16.29 -9.40 -6.21
C TYR A 228 -16.55 -8.16 -5.37
N LEU A 229 -17.76 -8.09 -4.84
CA LEU A 229 -18.22 -7.04 -3.95
C LEU A 229 -18.79 -7.70 -2.70
N ILE A 230 -18.29 -7.31 -1.52
CA ILE A 230 -18.74 -7.81 -0.22
C ILE A 230 -19.52 -6.69 0.46
N ASN A 231 -20.76 -6.98 0.82
CA ASN A 231 -21.60 -6.08 1.60
C ASN A 231 -21.39 -6.28 3.11
N ASP A 232 -21.83 -5.32 3.92
CA ASP A 232 -21.63 -5.36 5.36
C ASP A 232 -22.37 -6.51 6.06
N ASP A 233 -23.45 -7.00 5.46
CA ASP A 233 -24.19 -8.18 5.92
C ASP A 233 -23.54 -9.52 5.51
N GLY A 234 -22.37 -9.48 4.87
CA GLY A 234 -21.62 -10.65 4.44
C GLY A 234 -22.07 -11.24 3.11
N THR A 235 -23.06 -10.66 2.45
CA THR A 235 -23.44 -11.06 1.10
C THR A 235 -22.37 -10.66 0.10
N VAL A 236 -22.20 -11.49 -0.93
CA VAL A 236 -21.19 -11.27 -1.97
C VAL A 236 -21.85 -11.28 -3.33
N LEU A 237 -21.58 -10.24 -4.12
CA LEU A 237 -21.88 -10.19 -5.55
C LEU A 237 -20.61 -10.56 -6.33
N VAL A 238 -20.74 -11.55 -7.20
CA VAL A 238 -19.75 -11.87 -8.24
C VAL A 238 -20.07 -11.03 -9.46
N ILE A 239 -19.08 -10.33 -9.99
CA ILE A 239 -19.23 -9.44 -11.15
C ILE A 239 -18.46 -10.07 -12.30
N GLU A 240 -19.17 -10.61 -13.29
CA GLU A 240 -18.57 -11.17 -14.50
C GLU A 240 -19.05 -10.38 -15.73
N ASN A 241 -18.10 -9.83 -16.50
CA ASN A 241 -18.36 -8.97 -17.66
C ASN A 241 -19.34 -7.82 -17.35
N GLY A 242 -19.20 -7.23 -16.15
CA GLY A 242 -20.03 -6.12 -15.68
C GLY A 242 -21.42 -6.52 -15.17
N ILE A 243 -21.75 -7.81 -15.14
CA ILE A 243 -23.05 -8.31 -14.64
C ILE A 243 -22.86 -8.81 -13.20
N PRO A 244 -23.56 -8.22 -12.21
CA PRO A 244 -23.54 -8.72 -10.84
C PRO A 244 -24.48 -9.92 -10.66
N VAL A 245 -24.01 -10.95 -9.96
CA VAL A 245 -24.74 -12.18 -9.63
C VAL A 245 -24.46 -12.55 -8.17
N ASP A 246 -25.44 -13.02 -7.41
CA ASP A 246 -25.21 -13.48 -6.04
C ASP A 246 -24.21 -14.67 -6.01
N LEU A 247 -23.32 -14.69 -5.03
CA LEU A 247 -22.30 -15.72 -4.86
C LEU A 247 -22.86 -17.16 -4.88
N TYR A 248 -24.04 -17.41 -4.31
CA TYR A 248 -24.65 -18.75 -4.27
C TYR A 248 -25.40 -19.11 -5.55
N GLU A 249 -25.69 -18.13 -6.40
CA GLU A 249 -26.16 -18.36 -7.75
C GLU A 249 -24.99 -18.67 -8.69
N TYR A 250 -23.89 -17.94 -8.54
CA TYR A 250 -22.67 -18.13 -9.32
C TYR A 250 -21.95 -19.45 -8.96
N TYR A 251 -21.84 -19.76 -7.67
CA TYR A 251 -21.24 -20.98 -7.13
C TYR A 251 -22.29 -21.82 -6.37
N PRO A 252 -23.20 -22.52 -7.08
CA PRO A 252 -24.29 -23.28 -6.46
C PRO A 252 -23.81 -24.41 -5.53
N GLN A 253 -22.57 -24.88 -5.68
CA GLN A 253 -21.93 -25.85 -4.79
C GLN A 253 -21.76 -25.36 -3.34
N LEU A 254 -21.84 -24.04 -3.10
CA LEU A 254 -21.83 -23.49 -1.75
C LEU A 254 -23.12 -23.78 -0.98
N LYS A 255 -24.21 -24.14 -1.68
CA LYS A 255 -25.48 -24.51 -1.05
C LYS A 255 -25.30 -25.83 -0.32
N ASN A 256 -25.01 -25.74 0.97
CA ASN A 256 -24.92 -26.87 1.88
C ASN A 256 -26.10 -26.81 2.85
N PRO A 257 -26.99 -27.81 2.90
CA PRO A 257 -28.16 -27.78 3.78
C PRO A 257 -27.80 -27.79 5.28
N ASP A 258 -26.62 -28.29 5.63
CA ASP A 258 -26.16 -28.38 7.03
C ASP A 258 -25.49 -27.08 7.50
N ILE A 259 -25.19 -26.17 6.57
CA ILE A 259 -24.44 -24.94 6.82
C ILE A 259 -25.29 -23.79 6.29
N SER A 260 -25.84 -22.96 7.18
CA SER A 260 -26.53 -21.73 6.76
C SER A 260 -25.59 -20.84 5.94
N ARG A 261 -26.17 -19.93 5.15
CA ARG A 261 -25.42 -18.96 4.35
C ARG A 261 -24.30 -18.33 5.18
N ILE A 262 -23.11 -18.33 4.60
CA ILE A 262 -21.90 -17.75 5.18
C ILE A 262 -21.98 -16.22 5.09
N ASP A 263 -21.84 -15.56 6.23
CA ASP A 263 -21.52 -14.13 6.33
C ASP A 263 -20.03 -13.97 5.99
N VAL A 264 -19.72 -13.52 4.77
CA VAL A 264 -18.34 -13.38 4.29
C VAL A 264 -17.77 -12.05 4.77
N TYR A 265 -16.76 -12.11 5.64
CA TYR A 265 -16.05 -10.94 6.13
C TYR A 265 -14.97 -10.47 5.15
N ASP A 266 -14.21 -11.42 4.61
CA ASP A 266 -13.10 -11.17 3.70
C ASP A 266 -13.01 -12.26 2.62
N LEU A 267 -12.37 -11.95 1.51
CA LEU A 267 -12.26 -12.81 0.33
C LEU A 267 -10.95 -12.57 -0.41
N THR A 268 -10.35 -13.68 -0.86
CA THR A 268 -9.24 -13.68 -1.82
C THR A 268 -9.60 -14.56 -3.00
N ALA A 269 -9.71 -13.98 -4.19
CA ALA A 269 -9.75 -14.75 -5.42
C ALA A 269 -8.35 -14.82 -6.01
N VAL A 270 -7.87 -16.03 -6.33
CA VAL A 270 -6.59 -16.25 -7.03
C VAL A 270 -6.85 -16.41 -8.53
N SER A 271 -7.97 -17.03 -8.87
CA SER A 271 -8.51 -17.13 -10.23
C SER A 271 -10.03 -17.27 -10.13
N LYS A 272 -10.73 -17.35 -11.27
CA LYS A 272 -12.18 -17.62 -11.29
C LYS A 272 -12.54 -18.99 -10.67
N ASP A 273 -11.58 -19.92 -10.67
CA ASP A 273 -11.76 -21.30 -10.23
C ASP A 273 -11.07 -21.57 -8.88
N LEU A 274 -10.37 -20.58 -8.30
CA LEU A 274 -9.70 -20.69 -7.01
C LEU A 274 -10.00 -19.47 -6.15
N LEU A 275 -10.85 -19.66 -5.14
CA LEU A 275 -11.39 -18.61 -4.28
C LEU A 275 -11.35 -19.04 -2.81
N PHE A 276 -11.03 -18.10 -1.92
CA PHE A 276 -11.11 -18.27 -0.48
C PHE A 276 -12.12 -17.30 0.11
N LEU A 277 -13.05 -17.81 0.93
CA LEU A 277 -14.01 -17.02 1.69
C LEU A 277 -13.69 -17.16 3.16
N ALA A 278 -13.52 -16.02 3.84
CA ALA A 278 -13.31 -15.91 5.27
C ALA A 278 -14.62 -15.51 5.95
N PRO A 279 -15.29 -16.43 6.68
CA PRO A 279 -16.50 -16.13 7.42
C PRO A 279 -16.24 -15.17 8.59
N ASN A 280 -17.21 -14.31 8.89
CA ASN A 280 -17.15 -13.36 10.01
C ASN A 280 -17.29 -14.03 11.39
N ASP A 281 -18.01 -15.16 11.46
CA ASP A 281 -18.44 -15.78 12.72
C ASP A 281 -18.14 -17.29 12.78
N ARG A 282 -17.27 -17.80 11.91
CA ARG A 282 -16.97 -19.24 11.82
C ARG A 282 -15.49 -19.54 11.81
N GLU A 283 -15.14 -20.58 12.54
CA GLU A 283 -13.76 -21.03 12.76
C GLU A 283 -13.26 -21.91 11.60
N PHE A 284 -13.61 -21.58 10.36
CA PHE A 284 -13.11 -22.26 9.17
C PHE A 284 -12.94 -21.28 8.01
N LEU A 285 -11.96 -21.56 7.14
CA LEU A 285 -11.84 -20.93 5.82
C LEU A 285 -12.53 -21.80 4.79
N VAL A 286 -13.30 -21.20 3.88
CA VAL A 286 -13.86 -21.92 2.73
C VAL A 286 -12.93 -21.76 1.54
N LYS A 287 -12.52 -22.86 0.93
CA LYS A 287 -11.82 -22.88 -0.36
C LYS A 287 -12.77 -23.42 -1.41
N ILE A 288 -12.90 -22.70 -2.52
CA ILE A 288 -13.52 -23.19 -3.75
C ILE A 288 -12.41 -23.41 -4.77
N GLU A 289 -12.30 -24.64 -5.29
CA GLU A 289 -11.28 -25.03 -6.26
C GLU A 289 -11.88 -25.91 -7.35
N ASN A 290 -11.93 -25.40 -8.59
CA ASN A 290 -12.50 -26.09 -9.75
C ASN A 290 -13.91 -26.65 -9.47
N GLY A 291 -14.74 -25.86 -8.77
CA GLY A 291 -16.10 -26.24 -8.39
C GLY A 291 -16.21 -27.12 -7.15
N ASN A 292 -15.10 -27.57 -6.55
CA ASN A 292 -15.12 -28.29 -5.27
C ASN A 292 -15.07 -27.30 -4.11
N VAL A 293 -15.82 -27.55 -3.04
CA VAL A 293 -15.80 -26.77 -1.80
C VAL A 293 -15.13 -27.59 -0.71
N SER A 294 -14.13 -27.01 -0.05
CA SER A 294 -13.49 -27.58 1.14
C SER A 294 -13.43 -26.56 2.28
N TYR A 295 -13.38 -27.07 3.50
CA TYR A 295 -13.37 -26.28 4.72
C TYR A 295 -12.09 -26.58 5.51
N SER A 296 -11.28 -25.56 5.74
CA SER A 296 -10.07 -25.66 6.56
C SER A 296 -10.36 -25.13 7.96
N PRO A 297 -10.33 -25.96 9.01
CA PRO A 297 -10.68 -25.53 10.37
C PRO A 297 -9.57 -24.72 11.03
N PHE A 298 -9.96 -23.79 11.90
CA PHE A 298 -9.11 -22.97 12.75
C PHE A 298 -9.68 -22.96 14.18
N ASN A 299 -8.97 -22.37 15.13
CA ASN A 299 -9.47 -22.21 16.50
C ASN A 299 -10.32 -20.93 16.69
N ILE A 300 -10.43 -20.11 15.64
CA ILE A 300 -11.11 -18.81 15.59
C ILE A 300 -11.32 -18.42 14.13
N TRP A 301 -12.16 -17.42 13.85
CA TRP A 301 -12.41 -16.96 12.48
C TRP A 301 -11.11 -16.46 11.80
N PRO A 302 -10.72 -17.04 10.65
CA PRO A 302 -9.56 -16.60 9.88
C PRO A 302 -9.90 -15.42 8.96
N LEU A 303 -8.90 -14.64 8.57
CA LEU A 303 -8.99 -13.72 7.43
C LEU A 303 -8.67 -14.44 6.11
N ALA A 304 -9.00 -13.81 4.99
CA ALA A 304 -8.69 -14.40 3.70
C ALA A 304 -7.16 -14.39 3.48
N PRO A 305 -6.61 -15.44 2.84
CA PRO A 305 -5.17 -15.58 2.71
C PRO A 305 -4.57 -14.72 1.59
N GLN A 306 -3.28 -14.41 1.71
CA GLN A 306 -2.45 -13.91 0.61
C GLN A 306 -1.65 -15.08 0.02
N LEU A 307 -1.73 -15.29 -1.30
CA LEU A 307 -1.13 -16.45 -1.98
C LEU A 307 -0.03 -16.02 -2.97
N PHE A 308 1.06 -16.77 -2.96
CA PHE A 308 2.21 -16.72 -3.88
C PHE A 308 2.43 -18.12 -4.46
N GLY A 309 1.66 -18.47 -5.48
CA GLY A 309 1.65 -19.83 -6.05
C GLY A 309 1.05 -20.84 -5.06
N ASN A 310 1.87 -21.77 -4.57
CA ASN A 310 1.45 -22.77 -3.57
C ASN A 310 1.64 -22.27 -2.13
N VAL A 311 2.49 -21.26 -1.92
CA VAL A 311 2.73 -20.69 -0.60
C VAL A 311 1.68 -19.64 -0.31
N GLY A 312 1.17 -19.58 0.92
CA GLY A 312 0.26 -18.52 1.32
C GLY A 312 0.26 -18.29 2.82
N TYR A 313 -0.27 -17.13 3.21
CA TYR A 313 -0.28 -16.67 4.58
C TYR A 313 -1.65 -16.13 4.95
N LEU A 314 -2.11 -16.40 6.16
CA LEU A 314 -3.31 -15.78 6.71
C LEU A 314 -3.15 -15.50 8.20
N GLN A 315 -3.98 -14.59 8.69
CA GLN A 315 -4.14 -14.30 10.10
C GLN A 315 -5.42 -14.99 10.61
N ALA A 316 -5.37 -15.55 11.81
CA ALA A 316 -6.55 -15.89 12.58
C ALA A 316 -6.34 -15.41 14.03
N ASN A 317 -7.04 -14.35 14.44
CA ASN A 317 -6.82 -13.68 15.73
C ASN A 317 -5.35 -13.25 15.93
N SER A 318 -4.66 -13.85 16.91
CA SER A 318 -3.25 -13.60 17.27
C SER A 318 -2.27 -14.49 16.53
N ASP A 319 -2.77 -15.45 15.75
CA ASP A 319 -1.99 -16.48 15.09
C ASP A 319 -1.79 -16.14 13.60
N ILE A 320 -0.59 -16.43 13.11
CA ILE A 320 -0.25 -16.44 11.68
C ILE A 320 -0.14 -17.88 11.22
N TYR A 321 -0.79 -18.20 10.12
CA TYR A 321 -0.73 -19.50 9.46
C TYR A 321 -0.06 -19.38 8.10
N LYS A 322 0.65 -20.46 7.71
CA LYS A 322 1.26 -20.65 6.41
C LYS A 322 0.68 -21.91 5.74
N THR A 323 0.45 -21.83 4.45
CA THR A 323 0.22 -22.99 3.57
C THR A 323 1.39 -23.12 2.61
N GLU A 324 1.68 -24.35 2.18
CA GLU A 324 2.64 -24.68 1.11
C GLU A 324 1.99 -25.55 0.02
N ASP A 325 0.67 -25.73 0.09
CA ASP A 325 -0.14 -26.58 -0.78
C ASP A 325 -1.42 -25.87 -1.26
N GLN A 326 -1.29 -24.56 -1.51
CA GLN A 326 -2.36 -23.70 -2.04
C GLN A 326 -3.62 -23.70 -1.16
N GLY A 327 -3.42 -23.67 0.15
CA GLY A 327 -4.47 -23.56 1.15
C GLY A 327 -5.23 -24.86 1.41
N SER A 328 -4.71 -26.01 0.96
CA SER A 328 -5.28 -27.32 1.27
C SER A 328 -5.03 -27.70 2.73
N THR A 329 -3.87 -27.32 3.27
CA THR A 329 -3.52 -27.38 4.69
C THR A 329 -2.89 -26.09 5.18
N TRP A 330 -3.04 -25.80 6.47
CA TRP A 330 -2.55 -24.60 7.12
C TRP A 330 -1.80 -24.94 8.40
N ASN A 331 -0.55 -24.49 8.49
CA ASN A 331 0.30 -24.69 9.65
C ASN A 331 0.50 -23.36 10.37
N LYS A 332 0.28 -23.35 11.68
CA LYS A 332 0.59 -22.16 12.48
C LYS A 332 2.10 -21.95 12.55
N ILE A 333 2.57 -20.75 12.20
CA ILE A 333 4.00 -20.39 12.22
C ILE A 333 4.36 -19.40 13.32
N LYS A 334 3.39 -18.61 13.81
CA LYS A 334 3.62 -17.59 14.83
C LYS A 334 2.36 -17.30 15.63
N THR A 335 2.53 -17.01 16.92
CA THR A 335 1.50 -16.46 17.82
C THR A 335 2.04 -15.16 18.41
N TYR A 336 1.22 -14.11 18.41
CA TYR A 336 1.47 -12.86 19.12
C TYR A 336 0.53 -12.76 20.33
N GLU A 337 0.98 -13.26 21.49
CA GLU A 337 0.14 -13.36 22.69
C GLU A 337 -0.54 -12.03 23.04
N ASN A 338 -1.88 -12.04 23.15
CA ASN A 338 -2.73 -10.88 23.46
C ASN A 338 -2.77 -9.77 22.39
N TYR A 339 -2.27 -10.04 21.19
CA TYR A 339 -2.23 -9.06 20.11
C TYR A 339 -2.86 -9.60 18.83
N TYR A 340 -3.45 -8.70 18.04
CA TYR A 340 -4.03 -9.00 16.73
C TYR A 340 -3.09 -8.48 15.66
N PRO A 341 -2.12 -9.28 15.18
CA PRO A 341 -1.11 -8.80 14.26
C PRO A 341 -1.73 -8.55 12.88
N GLN A 342 -1.65 -7.34 12.38
CA GLN A 342 -1.91 -7.14 10.96
C GLN A 342 -0.71 -7.65 10.17
N ILE A 343 -0.94 -8.50 9.18
CA ILE A 343 0.13 -9.12 8.40
C ILE A 343 0.09 -8.69 6.94
N TRP A 344 1.28 -8.68 6.33
CA TRP A 344 1.46 -8.46 4.91
C TRP A 344 2.70 -9.18 4.41
N PHE A 345 2.60 -9.90 3.30
CA PHE A 345 3.75 -10.52 2.63
C PHE A 345 3.98 -9.86 1.27
N TYR A 346 5.24 -9.72 0.91
CA TYR A 346 5.68 -9.18 -0.39
C TYR A 346 5.87 -10.30 -1.42
N ASP A 347 6.34 -11.43 -0.91
CA ASP A 347 6.57 -12.67 -1.64
C ASP A 347 6.52 -13.84 -0.64
N GLN A 348 6.90 -15.04 -1.09
CA GLN A 348 6.90 -16.26 -0.28
C GLN A 348 7.94 -16.30 0.86
N HIS A 349 8.84 -15.32 0.95
CA HIS A 349 9.94 -15.25 1.92
C HIS A 349 9.90 -13.97 2.77
N HIS A 350 9.46 -12.86 2.21
CA HIS A 350 9.50 -11.55 2.86
C HIS A 350 8.11 -11.15 3.32
N GLY A 351 8.00 -10.81 4.60
CA GLY A 351 6.74 -10.36 5.18
C GLY A 351 6.92 -9.50 6.41
N MET A 352 5.83 -8.84 6.81
CA MET A 352 5.74 -7.98 7.96
C MET A 352 4.49 -8.29 8.76
N ALA A 353 4.61 -8.12 10.08
CA ALA A 353 3.50 -8.17 11.00
C ALA A 353 3.58 -6.95 11.91
N PHE A 354 2.46 -6.33 12.20
CA PHE A 354 2.39 -5.19 13.10
C PHE A 354 1.46 -5.44 14.25
N VAL A 355 1.90 -4.99 15.41
CA VAL A 355 1.17 -5.09 16.66
C VAL A 355 1.00 -3.68 17.21
N ASN A 356 -0.25 -3.27 17.42
CA ASN A 356 -0.60 -1.95 17.95
C ASN A 356 -1.12 -2.03 19.38
N TYR A 357 -0.24 -1.99 20.38
CA TYR A 357 -0.69 -1.87 21.77
C TYR A 357 0.43 -1.41 22.70
N ASN A 358 0.20 -0.35 23.50
CA ASN A 358 1.13 0.31 24.45
C ASN A 358 2.50 0.74 23.88
N GLU A 359 3.20 -0.15 23.21
CA GLU A 359 4.43 0.04 22.44
C GLU A 359 4.21 -0.61 21.06
N PRO A 360 3.83 0.17 20.03
CA PRO A 360 3.63 -0.39 18.70
C PRO A 360 4.93 -1.02 18.17
N GLN A 361 4.82 -2.18 17.54
CA GLN A 361 5.97 -2.93 17.03
C GLN A 361 5.72 -3.43 15.62
N ILE A 362 6.77 -3.37 14.82
CA ILE A 362 6.82 -3.99 13.49
C ILE A 362 7.74 -5.20 13.59
N PHE A 363 7.30 -6.32 13.06
CA PHE A 363 8.07 -7.52 12.91
C PHE A 363 8.32 -7.75 11.43
N GLU A 364 9.53 -8.16 11.07
CA GLU A 364 9.91 -8.50 9.70
C GLU A 364 10.43 -9.95 9.64
N THR A 365 10.00 -10.68 8.62
CA THR A 365 10.59 -11.96 8.24
C THR A 365 11.22 -11.86 6.85
N ARG A 366 12.30 -12.61 6.64
CA ARG A 366 12.99 -12.77 5.34
C ARG A 366 13.13 -14.23 4.91
N ASP A 367 12.55 -15.14 5.68
CA ASP A 367 12.64 -16.59 5.51
C ASP A 367 11.24 -17.24 5.52
N GLY A 368 10.20 -16.47 5.17
CA GLY A 368 8.85 -16.97 5.01
C GLY A 368 8.13 -17.25 6.32
N GLY A 369 8.53 -16.55 7.39
CA GLY A 369 7.93 -16.59 8.71
C GLY A 369 8.58 -17.58 9.68
N GLU A 370 9.73 -18.17 9.34
CA GLU A 370 10.50 -19.04 10.25
C GLU A 370 11.16 -18.23 11.37
N THR A 371 11.74 -17.07 11.02
CA THR A 371 12.27 -16.10 11.98
C THR A 371 11.66 -14.71 11.76
N TRP A 372 11.52 -13.98 12.86
CA TRP A 372 10.95 -12.63 12.89
C TRP A 372 11.84 -11.71 13.70
N HIS A 373 12.25 -10.60 13.09
CA HIS A 373 13.02 -9.54 13.74
C HIS A 373 12.08 -8.40 14.12
N SER A 374 12.10 -7.98 15.39
CA SER A 374 11.25 -6.92 15.90
C SER A 374 11.93 -5.57 15.83
N TYR A 375 11.12 -4.56 15.58
CA TYR A 375 11.54 -3.18 15.47
C TYR A 375 10.54 -2.30 16.22
N PRO A 376 11.00 -1.49 17.20
CA PRO A 376 10.12 -0.60 17.93
C PRO A 376 9.60 0.50 17.01
N VAL A 377 8.29 0.75 17.06
CA VAL A 377 7.68 1.91 16.42
C VAL A 377 7.58 3.01 17.47
N PRO A 378 8.10 4.21 17.20
CA PRO A 378 8.00 5.32 18.13
C PRO A 378 6.55 5.72 18.41
N ALA A 379 6.23 6.02 19.68
CA ALA A 379 4.86 6.28 20.15
C ALA A 379 4.14 7.47 19.46
N THR A 380 4.88 8.33 18.75
CA THR A 380 4.35 9.47 17.99
C THR A 380 3.84 9.10 16.59
N VAL A 381 4.19 7.91 16.07
CA VAL A 381 3.71 7.45 14.76
C VAL A 381 2.29 6.91 14.92
N ASN A 382 1.30 7.73 14.58
CA ASN A 382 -0.09 7.30 14.43
C ASN A 382 -0.23 6.43 13.18
N LEU A 383 0.06 5.14 13.29
CA LEU A 383 -0.31 4.15 12.27
C LEU A 383 -1.79 3.85 12.44
N ARG A 384 -2.65 4.65 11.79
CA ARG A 384 -4.08 4.37 11.73
C ARG A 384 -4.32 3.20 10.78
N THR A 385 -4.94 2.16 11.30
CA THR A 385 -5.49 1.07 10.50
C THR A 385 -6.97 1.40 10.24
N PRO A 386 -7.45 1.39 9.00
CA PRO A 386 -8.88 1.42 8.75
C PRO A 386 -9.53 0.16 9.31
N THR A 387 -10.74 0.36 9.80
CA THR A 387 -11.55 -0.62 10.51
C THR A 387 -12.30 -1.56 9.56
N SER A 388 -12.25 -1.34 8.25
CA SER A 388 -12.88 -2.18 7.23
C SER A 388 -11.81 -3.02 6.53
N GLY A 389 -11.96 -4.34 6.55
CA GLY A 389 -10.97 -5.37 6.15
C GLY A 389 -10.47 -5.37 4.69
N THR A 390 -10.02 -4.23 4.18
CA THR A 390 -9.54 -4.07 2.79
C THR A 390 -8.21 -3.35 2.69
N SER A 391 -7.67 -2.82 3.78
CA SER A 391 -6.34 -2.20 3.77
C SER A 391 -5.67 -2.31 5.14
N ASN A 392 -4.72 -3.24 5.26
CA ASN A 392 -3.73 -3.24 6.34
C ASN A 392 -2.71 -2.14 6.02
N PHE A 393 -2.52 -1.18 6.92
CA PHE A 393 -1.60 -0.05 6.71
C PHE A 393 -0.34 -0.21 7.54
N PHE A 394 0.82 -0.37 6.89
CA PHE A 394 2.13 -0.04 7.48
C PHE A 394 2.85 0.93 6.56
N THR A 395 2.93 2.19 6.97
CA THR A 395 3.71 3.19 6.24
C THR A 395 5.04 3.43 6.97
N GLY A 396 6.15 3.25 6.25
CA GLY A 396 7.32 4.09 6.47
C GLY A 396 8.32 3.64 7.54
N TYR A 397 8.23 2.43 8.09
CA TYR A 397 9.34 1.92 8.89
C TYR A 397 10.37 1.24 7.98
N LEU A 398 11.59 1.78 7.93
CA LEU A 398 12.69 1.29 7.09
C LEU A 398 12.42 1.29 5.58
N GLY A 399 11.57 2.19 5.08
CA GLY A 399 11.27 2.31 3.65
C GLY A 399 10.42 1.18 3.07
N LYS A 400 9.74 0.42 3.94
CA LYS A 400 8.86 -0.66 3.56
C LYS A 400 7.38 -0.24 3.68
N PHE A 401 6.58 -0.68 2.70
CA PHE A 401 5.15 -0.41 2.60
C PHE A 401 4.36 -1.70 2.69
N GLY A 402 3.48 -1.83 3.68
CA GLY A 402 2.40 -2.80 3.67
C GLY A 402 1.11 -2.12 3.26
N SER A 403 0.51 -2.53 2.15
CA SER A 403 -0.88 -2.21 1.80
C SER A 403 -1.59 -3.50 1.42
N GLY A 404 -2.86 -3.66 1.78
CA GLY A 404 -3.65 -4.88 1.57
C GLY A 404 -3.77 -5.42 0.13
N LEU A 405 -3.14 -4.78 -0.87
CA LEU A 405 -3.33 -5.07 -2.30
C LEU A 405 -2.06 -4.86 -3.16
N THR A 406 -0.86 -4.84 -2.60
CA THR A 406 0.38 -4.75 -3.40
C THR A 406 0.61 -6.05 -4.19
N LYS A 407 0.41 -6.04 -5.51
CA LYS A 407 0.94 -7.07 -6.41
C LYS A 407 2.35 -6.65 -6.83
N TYR A 408 3.36 -6.95 -6.02
CA TYR A 408 4.74 -6.92 -6.51
C TYR A 408 5.11 -8.29 -7.08
N ILE A 409 5.03 -8.40 -8.40
CA ILE A 409 5.79 -9.39 -9.15
C ILE A 409 6.95 -8.63 -9.77
N LYS A 410 8.18 -8.91 -9.33
CA LYS A 410 9.33 -8.72 -10.20
C LYS A 410 10.36 -9.82 -9.94
N GLU A 411 10.76 -10.42 -11.05
CA GLU A 411 11.82 -11.43 -11.19
C GLU A 411 13.17 -10.97 -10.64
#